data_AF-A0A520UPA5-F1
#
_entry.id   AF-A0A520UPA5-F1
#
_cell.length_a   1.000
_cell.length_b   1.000
_cell.length_c   1.000
_cell.angle_alpha   90.00
_cell.angle_beta   90.00
_cell.angle_gamma   90.00
#
_symmetry.space_group_name_H-M   'P 1'
#
loop_
_entity.id
_entity.type
_entity.pdbx_description
1 polymer ?
#
loop_
_entity_poly.entity_id
_entity_poly.type
_entity_poly.pdbx_seq_one_letter_code
_entity_poly.pdbx_strand_id
1 'polypeptide(L)'
;MNIAILGSSKMALEHAHSILDETSIARVVVYTEEAEIGFPEIPYSEEIILTEALTIIPENWYSTIPVGIDQDNPSKTAHSWLIKLLAIRLVSRGARFLLRTRILEIDEDRQEISFRGGGSIGSGVEPYDELYDFR
;
A
#
# COMPACT_ATOMS: atom_id res chain seq x y z
N MET A 1 -17.73 5.82 -3.04
CA MET A 1 -16.67 5.09 -3.74
C MET A 1 -15.79 4.39 -2.73
N ASN A 2 -16.04 3.11 -2.53
CA ASN A 2 -15.25 2.18 -1.74
C ASN A 2 -14.30 1.47 -2.71
N ILE A 3 -13.00 1.63 -2.49
CA ILE A 3 -11.96 1.07 -3.35
C ILE A 3 -11.24 0.00 -2.56
N ALA A 4 -11.21 -1.22 -3.09
CA ALA A 4 -10.42 -2.30 -2.55
C ALA A 4 -9.14 -2.48 -3.37
N ILE A 5 -8.00 -2.49 -2.68
CA ILE A 5 -6.69 -2.77 -3.29
C ILE A 5 -6.12 -4.00 -2.60
N LEU A 6 -5.76 -5.02 -3.38
CA LEU A 6 -5.16 -6.25 -2.86
C LEU A 6 -3.66 -6.22 -3.11
N GLY A 7 -2.86 -6.34 -2.06
CA GLY A 7 -1.40 -6.23 -2.11
C GLY A 7 -0.87 -4.84 -1.72
N SER A 8 0.41 -4.79 -1.35
CA SER A 8 1.12 -3.60 -0.86
C SER A 8 2.40 -3.28 -1.64
N SER A 9 2.49 -3.76 -2.89
CA SER A 9 3.62 -3.44 -3.78
C SER A 9 3.71 -1.94 -4.07
N LYS A 10 4.87 -1.46 -4.55
CA LYS A 10 5.04 -0.06 -4.98
C LYS A 10 3.92 0.41 -5.90
N MET A 11 3.60 -0.41 -6.89
CA MET A 11 2.57 -0.13 -7.89
C MET A 11 1.18 -0.02 -7.24
N ALA A 12 0.85 -0.89 -6.29
CA ALA A 12 -0.42 -0.82 -5.56
C ALA A 12 -0.54 0.49 -4.77
N LEU A 13 0.53 0.92 -4.10
CA LEU A 13 0.55 2.15 -3.32
C LEU A 13 0.48 3.40 -4.23
N GLU A 14 1.20 3.41 -5.34
CA GLU A 14 1.14 4.49 -6.34
C GLU A 14 -0.26 4.61 -6.95
N HIS A 15 -0.89 3.48 -7.27
CA HIS A 15 -2.26 3.46 -7.78
C HIS A 15 -3.26 3.97 -6.73
N ALA A 16 -3.10 3.59 -5.47
CA ALA A 16 -3.92 4.12 -4.38
C ALA A 16 -3.79 5.65 -4.25
N HIS A 17 -2.58 6.18 -4.41
CA HIS A 17 -2.35 7.62 -4.39
C HIS A 17 -2.99 8.33 -5.58
N SER A 18 -2.93 7.78 -6.80
CA SER A 18 -3.58 8.38 -7.97
C SER A 18 -5.09 8.44 -7.80
N ILE A 19 -5.70 7.39 -7.26
CA ILE A 19 -7.14 7.37 -6.94
C ILE A 19 -7.50 8.52 -5.97
N LEU A 20 -6.67 8.77 -4.96
CA LEU A 20 -6.89 9.86 -4.01
C LEU A 20 -6.54 11.25 -4.56
N ASP A 21 -5.75 11.35 -5.64
CA ASP A 21 -5.54 12.61 -6.36
C ASP A 21 -6.78 12.96 -7.20
N GLU A 22 -7.38 11.97 -7.86
CA GLU A 22 -8.57 12.13 -8.69
C GLU A 22 -9.85 12.28 -7.84
N THR A 23 -9.99 11.45 -6.80
CA THR A 23 -11.17 11.39 -5.93
C THR A 23 -10.74 11.37 -4.47
N SER A 24 -10.42 12.54 -3.91
CA SER A 24 -9.95 12.70 -2.53
C SER A 24 -10.88 12.18 -1.43
N ILE A 25 -12.17 11.98 -1.72
CA ILE A 25 -13.17 11.43 -0.79
C ILE A 25 -13.36 9.91 -0.91
N ALA A 26 -12.62 9.25 -1.80
CA ALA A 26 -12.68 7.80 -1.97
C ALA A 26 -12.23 7.09 -0.68
N ARG A 27 -12.92 6.01 -0.33
CA ARG A 27 -12.55 5.16 0.80
C ARG A 27 -11.67 4.03 0.29
N VAL A 28 -10.36 4.24 0.34
CA VAL A 28 -9.37 3.25 -0.11
C VAL A 28 -9.01 2.32 1.05
N VAL A 29 -9.22 1.02 0.84
CA VAL A 29 -8.79 -0.05 1.75
C VAL A 29 -7.79 -0.94 1.04
N VAL A 30 -6.58 -1.00 1.58
CA VAL A 30 -5.51 -1.89 1.10
C VAL A 30 -5.45 -3.13 1.99
N TYR A 31 -5.63 -4.29 1.39
CA TYR A 31 -5.54 -5.60 2.02
C TYR A 31 -4.19 -6.22 1.73
N THR A 32 -3.43 -6.60 2.75
CA THR A 32 -2.14 -7.26 2.55
C THR A 32 -1.87 -8.32 3.60
N GLU A 33 -1.25 -9.42 3.17
CA GLU A 33 -0.80 -10.48 4.07
C GLU A 33 0.47 -10.08 4.83
N GLU A 34 1.17 -9.02 4.41
CA GLU A 34 2.34 -8.49 5.09
C GLU A 34 2.02 -8.02 6.51
N ALA A 35 2.94 -8.28 7.44
CA ALA A 35 2.87 -7.79 8.81
C ALA A 35 3.18 -6.29 8.90
N GLU A 36 4.04 -5.81 8.01
CA GLU A 36 4.49 -4.43 7.95
C GLU A 36 4.87 -4.07 6.51
N ILE A 37 4.25 -3.00 5.99
CA ILE A 37 4.49 -2.53 4.63
C ILE A 37 5.86 -1.87 4.53
N GLY A 38 6.60 -2.24 3.48
CA GLY A 38 7.96 -1.81 3.23
C GLY A 38 9.01 -2.64 3.96
N PHE A 39 8.62 -3.52 4.89
CA PHE A 39 9.53 -4.45 5.57
C PHE A 39 8.98 -5.88 5.50
N PRO A 40 8.86 -6.44 4.29
CA PRO A 40 8.31 -7.79 4.10
C PRO A 40 9.19 -8.86 4.74
N GLU A 41 8.59 -10.01 5.06
CA GLU A 41 9.32 -11.19 5.58
C GLU A 41 10.38 -11.69 4.60
N ILE A 42 10.08 -11.60 3.29
CA ILE A 42 11.03 -11.84 2.21
C ILE A 42 11.51 -10.47 1.72
N PRO A 43 12.77 -10.06 1.98
CA PRO A 43 13.27 -8.76 1.58
C PRO A 43 13.20 -8.55 0.07
N TYR A 44 13.03 -7.29 -0.35
CA TYR A 44 13.12 -6.91 -1.76
C TYR A 44 14.47 -7.34 -2.36
N SER A 45 14.45 -7.86 -3.58
CA SER A 45 15.66 -8.21 -4.33
C SER A 45 16.28 -7.01 -5.03
N GLU A 46 15.46 -6.03 -5.40
CA GLU A 46 15.83 -4.81 -6.11
C GLU A 46 16.48 -3.78 -5.19
N GLU A 47 17.59 -3.22 -5.66
CA GLU A 47 18.24 -2.04 -5.09
C GLU A 47 17.83 -0.79 -5.86
N ILE A 48 17.58 0.30 -5.15
CA ILE A 48 17.27 1.60 -5.75
C ILE A 48 18.20 2.67 -5.20
N ILE A 49 18.37 3.75 -5.98
CA ILE A 49 18.84 5.04 -5.47
C ILE A 49 17.60 5.84 -5.10
N LEU A 50 17.46 6.20 -3.82
CA LEU A 50 16.22 6.83 -3.32
C LEU A 50 15.99 8.20 -3.97
N THR A 51 17.02 9.01 -4.12
CA THR A 51 16.89 10.35 -4.75
C THR A 51 16.40 10.25 -6.17
N GLU A 52 16.92 9.30 -6.96
CA GLU A 52 16.43 9.04 -8.33
C GLU A 52 14.96 8.60 -8.33
N ALA A 53 14.58 7.65 -7.47
CA ALA A 53 13.20 7.18 -7.38
C ALA A 53 12.22 8.30 -7.00
N LEU A 54 12.63 9.22 -6.13
CA LEU A 54 11.80 10.35 -5.71
C LEU A 54 11.66 11.43 -6.80
N THR A 55 12.52 11.47 -7.82
CA THR A 55 12.37 12.43 -8.93
C THR A 55 11.13 12.17 -9.79
N ILE A 56 10.63 10.92 -9.81
CA ILE A 56 9.48 10.50 -10.62
C ILE A 56 8.20 10.29 -9.78
N ILE A 57 8.30 10.37 -8.46
CA ILE A 57 7.17 10.21 -7.54
C ILE A 57 6.71 11.59 -7.09
N PRO A 58 5.41 11.94 -7.20
CA PRO A 58 4.91 13.22 -6.71
C PRO A 58 5.25 13.47 -5.23
N GLU A 59 5.71 14.68 -4.91
CA GLU A 59 6.15 15.03 -3.53
C GLU A 59 5.05 14.82 -2.47
N ASN A 60 3.78 14.93 -2.87
CA ASN A 60 2.64 14.71 -1.98
C ASN A 60 2.34 13.22 -1.72
N TRP A 61 3.05 12.28 -2.36
CA TRP A 61 2.82 10.83 -2.26
C TRP A 61 3.74 10.14 -1.25
N TYR A 62 4.80 10.77 -0.76
CA TYR A 62 5.65 10.19 0.28
C TYR A 62 5.71 11.08 1.53
N SER A 63 6.15 10.48 2.62
CA SER A 63 6.34 11.15 3.91
C SER A 63 7.81 11.54 4.11
N THR A 64 8.12 12.20 5.23
CA THR A 64 9.50 12.63 5.52
C THR A 64 10.46 11.45 5.58
N ILE A 65 11.55 11.53 4.83
CA ILE A 65 12.62 10.53 4.82
C ILE A 65 13.33 10.56 6.19
N PRO A 66 13.49 9.41 6.88
CA PRO A 66 14.19 9.36 8.14
C PRO A 66 15.67 9.74 8.00
N VAL A 67 16.22 10.35 9.04
CA VAL A 67 17.66 10.59 9.14
C VAL A 67 18.41 9.26 9.17
N GLY A 68 19.49 9.16 8.39
CA GLY A 68 20.36 7.98 8.36
C GLY A 68 20.05 6.98 7.25
N ILE A 69 19.02 7.24 6.43
CA ILE A 69 18.82 6.47 5.19
C ILE A 69 19.76 7.00 4.12
N ASP A 70 20.61 6.12 3.56
CA ASP A 70 21.39 6.43 2.37
C ASP A 70 20.44 6.61 1.18
N GLN A 71 20.54 7.76 0.52
CA GLN A 71 19.64 8.14 -0.57
C GLN A 71 20.32 8.13 -1.93
N ASP A 72 21.65 8.11 -1.97
CA ASP A 72 22.44 8.38 -3.17
C ASP A 72 23.17 7.13 -3.71
N ASN A 73 23.18 6.04 -2.94
CA ASN A 73 23.72 4.75 -3.39
C ASN A 73 22.62 3.68 -3.53
N PRO A 74 22.78 2.71 -4.47
CA PRO A 74 21.86 1.58 -4.61
C PRO A 74 21.69 0.81 -3.29
N SER A 75 20.45 0.64 -2.84
CA SER A 75 20.16 0.00 -1.56
C SER A 75 18.78 -0.65 -1.51
N LYS A 76 18.73 -1.88 -0.98
CA LYS A 76 17.48 -2.59 -0.65
C LYS A 76 16.79 -1.97 0.55
N THR A 77 17.57 -1.39 1.45
CA THR A 77 17.06 -0.62 2.59
C THR A 77 16.41 0.66 2.10
N ALA A 78 17.00 1.37 1.12
CA ALA A 78 16.37 2.52 0.48
C ALA A 78 15.03 2.14 -0.18
N HIS A 79 14.98 0.98 -0.86
CA HIS A 79 13.74 0.46 -1.42
C HIS A 79 12.68 0.20 -0.33
N SER A 80 13.04 -0.51 0.72
CA SER A 80 12.17 -0.78 1.87
C SER A 80 11.57 0.50 2.45
N TRP A 81 12.41 1.53 2.62
CA TRP A 81 11.98 2.83 3.10
C TRP A 81 11.11 3.59 2.10
N LEU A 82 11.39 3.53 0.79
CA LEU A 82 10.51 4.13 -0.21
C LEU A 82 9.07 3.61 -0.07
N ILE A 83 8.90 2.28 -0.02
CA ILE A 83 7.58 1.65 0.14
C ILE A 83 6.94 2.08 1.46
N LYS A 84 7.70 2.09 2.55
CA LYS A 84 7.22 2.55 3.86
C LYS A 84 6.73 4.00 3.81
N LEU A 85 7.47 4.88 3.14
CA LEU A 85 7.17 6.31 3.05
C LEU A 85 5.89 6.58 2.26
N LEU A 86 5.68 5.85 1.16
CA LEU A 86 4.44 5.85 0.39
C LEU A 86 3.27 5.41 1.28
N ALA A 87 3.40 4.28 1.97
CA ALA A 87 2.34 3.75 2.82
C ALA A 87 1.94 4.71 3.96
N ILE A 88 2.91 5.30 4.66
CA ILE A 88 2.66 6.29 5.72
C ILE A 88 1.89 7.49 5.16
N ARG A 89 2.32 7.99 3.99
CA ARG A 89 1.65 9.12 3.37
C ARG A 89 0.25 8.76 2.92
N LEU A 90 0.03 7.56 2.40
CA LEU A 90 -1.27 7.07 1.97
C LEU A 90 -2.27 7.01 3.14
N VAL A 91 -1.84 6.53 4.32
CA VAL A 91 -2.66 6.60 5.55
C VAL A 91 -2.99 8.04 5.92
N SER A 92 -2.01 8.94 5.85
CA SER A 92 -2.21 10.36 6.14
C SER A 92 -3.20 11.04 5.19
N ARG A 93 -3.41 10.47 3.99
CA ARG A 93 -4.39 10.90 2.99
C ARG A 93 -5.76 10.23 3.15
N GLY A 94 -5.94 9.38 4.17
CA GLY A 94 -7.24 8.78 4.52
C GLY A 94 -7.42 7.32 4.12
N ALA A 95 -6.41 6.67 3.52
CA ALA A 95 -6.49 5.24 3.24
C ALA A 95 -6.36 4.41 4.52
N ARG A 96 -6.92 3.20 4.48
CA ARG A 96 -6.84 2.22 5.56
C ARG A 96 -6.08 0.98 5.09
N PHE A 97 -5.21 0.46 5.93
CA PHE A 97 -4.56 -0.83 5.70
C PHE A 97 -5.14 -1.90 6.61
N LEU A 98 -5.46 -3.05 6.03
CA LEU A 98 -5.72 -4.29 6.75
C LEU A 98 -4.50 -5.20 6.55
N LEU A 99 -3.57 -5.11 7.52
CA LEU A 99 -2.34 -5.90 7.57
C LEU A 99 -2.62 -7.33 8.05
N ARG A 100 -1.71 -8.26 7.78
CA ARG A 100 -1.88 -9.71 8.07
C ARG A 100 -3.25 -10.23 7.65
N THR A 101 -3.76 -9.76 6.53
CA THR A 101 -5.11 -10.02 6.06
C THR A 101 -5.09 -10.72 4.72
N ARG A 102 -5.68 -11.91 4.72
CA ARG A 102 -5.83 -12.76 3.54
C ARG A 102 -7.25 -12.67 3.02
N ILE A 103 -7.38 -12.49 1.71
CA ILE A 103 -8.66 -12.59 1.02
C ILE A 103 -9.06 -14.06 0.89
N LEU A 104 -10.30 -14.37 1.26
CA LEU A 104 -10.87 -15.71 1.17
C LEU A 104 -11.68 -15.89 -0.11
N GLU A 105 -12.48 -14.88 -0.48
CA GLU A 105 -13.39 -14.91 -1.62
C GLU A 105 -13.68 -13.48 -2.10
N ILE A 106 -13.88 -13.34 -3.41
CA ILE A 106 -14.37 -12.13 -4.06
C ILE A 106 -15.66 -12.52 -4.78
N ASP A 107 -16.79 -12.00 -4.31
CA ASP A 107 -18.09 -12.19 -4.94
C ASP A 107 -18.34 -10.99 -5.86
N GLU A 108 -18.10 -11.17 -7.16
CA GLU A 108 -18.26 -10.12 -8.16
C GLU A 108 -19.74 -9.75 -8.40
N ASP A 109 -20.66 -10.70 -8.24
CA ASP A 109 -22.10 -10.48 -8.42
C ASP A 109 -22.66 -9.57 -7.32
N ARG A 110 -22.15 -9.71 -6.09
CA ARG A 110 -22.52 -8.88 -4.94
C ARG A 110 -21.56 -7.70 -4.70
N GLN A 111 -20.44 -7.67 -5.41
CA GLN A 111 -19.33 -6.74 -5.19
C GLN A 111 -18.84 -6.74 -3.73
N GLU A 112 -18.56 -7.93 -3.20
CA GLU A 112 -18.13 -8.14 -1.81
C GLU A 112 -16.79 -8.88 -1.72
N ILE A 113 -15.95 -8.48 -0.78
CA ILE A 113 -14.69 -9.17 -0.45
C ILE A 113 -14.82 -9.79 0.93
N SER A 114 -14.64 -11.11 1.00
CA SER A 114 -14.52 -11.85 2.24
C SER A 114 -13.05 -11.99 2.63
N PHE A 115 -12.70 -11.70 3.88
CA PHE A 115 -11.30 -11.75 4.34
C PHE A 115 -11.16 -12.30 5.77
N ARG A 116 -9.94 -12.73 6.08
CA ARG A 116 -9.50 -13.10 7.43
C ARG A 116 -8.22 -12.34 7.77
N GLY A 117 -8.26 -11.59 8.86
CA GLY A 117 -7.19 -10.74 9.35
C GLY A 117 -6.55 -11.26 10.63
N GLY A 118 -5.29 -10.87 10.86
CA GLY A 118 -4.57 -11.06 12.12
C GLY A 118 -4.65 -9.86 13.08
N GLY A 119 -5.37 -8.79 12.70
CA GLY A 119 -5.50 -7.55 13.46
C GLY A 119 -6.75 -7.47 14.34
N SER A 120 -7.12 -6.25 14.74
CA SER A 120 -8.36 -5.98 15.51
C SER A 120 -9.64 -6.37 14.77
N ILE A 121 -9.60 -6.38 13.43
CA ILE A 121 -10.63 -6.98 12.58
C ILE A 121 -10.12 -8.36 12.15
N GLY A 122 -10.58 -9.40 12.86
CA GLY A 122 -10.13 -10.77 12.62
C GLY A 122 -10.71 -11.42 11.35
N SER A 123 -11.85 -10.93 10.87
CA SER A 123 -12.48 -11.34 9.62
C SER A 123 -13.64 -10.41 9.27
N GLY A 124 -14.07 -10.41 8.02
CA GLY A 124 -15.23 -9.64 7.59
C GLY A 124 -15.61 -9.91 6.16
N VAL A 125 -16.74 -9.31 5.78
CA VAL A 125 -17.19 -9.15 4.41
C VAL A 125 -17.39 -7.65 4.21
N GLU A 126 -16.67 -7.06 3.25
CA GLU A 126 -16.78 -5.62 2.95
C GLU A 126 -17.19 -5.43 1.48
N PRO A 127 -18.16 -4.54 1.20
CA PRO A 127 -18.54 -4.21 -0.16
C PRO A 127 -17.49 -3.28 -0.80
N TYR A 128 -17.35 -3.36 -2.12
CA TYR A 128 -16.50 -2.47 -2.91
C TYR A 128 -17.26 -1.92 -4.13
N ASP A 129 -16.88 -0.73 -4.57
CA ASP A 129 -17.32 -0.18 -5.85
C ASP A 129 -16.32 -0.56 -6.96
N GLU A 130 -15.01 -0.52 -6.66
CA GLU A 130 -13.94 -0.97 -7.56
C GLU A 130 -12.90 -1.81 -6.78
N LEU A 131 -12.29 -2.77 -7.48
CA LEU A 131 -11.29 -3.69 -6.94
C LEU A 131 -10.08 -3.75 -7.87
N TYR A 132 -8.90 -3.59 -7.30
CA TYR A 132 -7.62 -3.71 -8.00
C TYR A 132 -6.72 -4.74 -7.32
N ASP A 133 -6.27 -5.77 -8.05
CA ASP A 133 -5.47 -6.87 -7.52
C ASP A 133 -4.00 -6.77 -7.95
N PHE A 134 -3.09 -6.66 -6.98
CA PHE A 134 -1.64 -6.53 -7.13
C PHE A 134 -0.85 -7.57 -6.32
N ARG A 135 -1.49 -8.66 -5.90
CA ARG A 135 -0.85 -9.76 -5.16
C ARG A 135 0.08 -10.60 -6.02
#